data_AF-A0A2V8PZK8-F1
#
_entry.id   AF-A0A2V8PZK8-F1
#
_cell.length_a   1.000
_cell.length_b   1.000
_cell.length_c   1.000
_cell.angle_alpha   90.00
_cell.angle_beta   90.00
_cell.angle_gamma   90.00
#
_symmetry.space_group_name_H-M   'P 1'
#
loop_
_entity.id
_entity.type
_entity.pdbx_description
1 polymer ?
#
loop_
_entity_poly.entity_id
_entity_poly.type
_entity_poly.pdbx_seq_one_letter_code
_entity_poly.pdbx_strand_id
1 'polypeptide(L)'
;MFAVVALLFTFSGVALSQEITGSIVGSVKDANGAAVKGATVTVTNLATKQVVRTATTDDEGGYSARDLPVGTYDVAVEATGFKKHVASKVQVDVGTPRTLNIGLEVGSVAEVVTIEANPVAVELSTPTVSTTINGDQARELSLNNRNWVQLITLAPGVTNDLADQVYVGTTNPAGQANTMNISVNGARS
;
A
#
# COMPACT_ATOMS: atom_id res chain seq x y z
N MET A 1 19.94 -57.05 -22.29
CA MET A 1 19.01 -55.95 -22.62
C MET A 1 18.07 -55.55 -21.47
N PHE A 2 18.03 -56.27 -20.34
CA PHE A 2 17.27 -55.85 -19.15
C PHE A 2 18.09 -55.04 -18.12
N ALA A 3 19.42 -55.27 -18.06
CA ALA A 3 20.29 -54.60 -17.08
C ALA A 3 20.52 -53.10 -17.37
N VAL A 4 20.42 -52.66 -18.63
CA VAL A 4 20.62 -51.26 -19.02
C VAL A 4 19.39 -50.41 -18.66
N VAL A 5 18.19 -51.01 -18.65
CA VAL A 5 16.94 -50.33 -18.28
C VAL A 5 16.88 -50.05 -16.77
N ALA A 6 17.48 -50.92 -15.95
CA ALA A 6 17.51 -50.76 -14.49
C ALA A 6 18.44 -49.63 -14.01
N LEU A 7 19.49 -49.30 -14.77
CA LEU A 7 20.45 -48.23 -14.43
C LEU A 7 19.92 -46.82 -14.74
N LEU A 8 18.86 -46.71 -15.54
CA LEU A 8 18.21 -45.43 -15.88
C LEU A 8 17.19 -44.95 -14.83
N PHE A 9 16.82 -45.79 -13.85
CA PHE A 9 15.87 -45.43 -12.79
C PHE A 9 16.53 -44.86 -11.52
N THR A 10 17.85 -44.90 -11.40
CA THR A 10 18.59 -44.37 -10.24
C THR A 10 18.89 -42.88 -10.30
N PHE A 11 18.39 -42.18 -11.32
CA PHE A 11 18.54 -40.73 -11.49
C PHE A 11 17.22 -39.97 -11.39
N SER A 12 16.27 -40.48 -10.59
CA SER A 12 15.13 -39.68 -10.14
C SER A 12 15.64 -38.63 -9.17
N GLY A 13 16.00 -37.48 -9.74
CA GLY A 13 16.65 -36.37 -9.07
C GLY A 13 15.93 -35.95 -7.79
N VAL A 14 16.73 -35.66 -6.77
CA VAL A 14 16.31 -34.91 -5.60
C VAL A 14 16.01 -33.49 -6.09
N ALA A 15 14.78 -33.27 -6.54
CA ALA A 15 14.35 -31.99 -7.09
C ALA A 15 14.21 -30.97 -5.96
N LEU A 16 15.25 -30.15 -5.83
CA LEU A 16 15.29 -28.73 -5.41
C LEU A 16 14.19 -28.28 -4.43
N SER A 17 14.60 -28.07 -3.17
CA SER A 17 13.96 -27.12 -2.26
C SER A 17 14.09 -25.71 -2.84
N GLN A 18 13.30 -25.35 -3.85
CA GLN A 18 13.01 -23.95 -4.13
C GLN A 18 12.07 -23.48 -3.04
N GLU A 19 12.64 -23.19 -1.86
CA GLU A 19 11.90 -22.44 -0.86
C GLU A 19 11.73 -21.04 -1.44
N ILE A 20 10.51 -20.77 -1.90
CA ILE A 20 10.14 -19.49 -2.45
C ILE A 20 10.12 -18.51 -1.27
N THR A 21 11.21 -17.74 -1.13
CA THR A 21 11.37 -16.78 -0.04
C THR A 21 11.30 -15.34 -0.55
N GLY A 22 10.92 -14.45 0.36
CA GLY A 22 11.01 -13.02 0.25
C GLY A 22 11.79 -12.44 1.44
N SER A 23 11.74 -11.12 1.55
CA SER A 23 12.35 -10.41 2.67
C SER A 23 11.52 -9.21 3.06
N ILE A 24 11.63 -8.79 4.32
CA ILE A 24 11.13 -7.51 4.81
C ILE A 24 12.34 -6.65 5.13
N VAL A 25 12.36 -5.44 4.59
CA VAL A 25 13.42 -4.45 4.83
C VAL A 25 12.77 -3.13 5.23
N GLY A 26 13.51 -2.28 5.93
CA GLY A 26 12.98 -0.96 6.26
C GLY A 26 13.82 -0.24 7.28
N SER A 27 13.25 0.84 7.81
CA SER A 27 13.86 1.64 8.85
C SER A 27 12.90 1.87 10.01
N VAL A 28 13.45 2.00 11.21
CA VAL A 28 12.74 2.35 12.43
C VAL A 28 13.17 3.73 12.86
N LYS A 29 12.19 4.64 13.00
CA LYS A 29 12.41 6.03 13.40
C LYS A 29 11.50 6.41 14.57
N ASP A 30 11.89 7.41 15.35
CA ASP A 30 11.02 7.98 16.37
C ASP A 30 10.02 8.99 15.77
N ALA A 31 9.13 9.52 16.62
CA ALA A 31 8.16 10.56 16.24
C ALA A 31 8.81 11.88 15.73
N ASN A 32 10.10 12.11 16.04
CA ASN A 32 10.86 13.28 15.56
C ASN A 32 11.62 12.98 14.26
N GLY A 33 11.55 11.76 13.74
CA GLY A 33 12.26 11.30 12.53
C GLY A 33 13.70 10.85 12.77
N ALA A 34 14.16 10.76 14.02
CA ALA A 34 15.47 10.24 14.38
C ALA A 34 15.52 8.71 14.27
N ALA A 35 16.64 8.16 13.83
CA ALA A 35 16.84 6.72 13.72
C ALA A 35 16.86 6.04 15.10
N VAL A 36 16.16 4.91 15.24
CA VAL A 36 16.17 4.11 16.48
C VAL A 36 17.12 2.93 16.31
N LYS A 37 18.31 3.05 16.92
CA LYS A 37 19.31 1.97 16.98
C LYS A 37 18.95 0.92 18.02
N GLY A 38 19.22 -0.36 17.72
CA GLY A 38 19.07 -1.46 18.68
C GLY A 38 17.63 -1.88 18.96
N ALA A 39 16.66 -1.43 18.17
CA ALA A 39 15.29 -1.91 18.23
C ALA A 39 15.24 -3.37 17.78
N THR A 40 14.49 -4.20 18.51
CA THR A 40 14.26 -5.60 18.17
C THR A 40 13.03 -5.72 17.29
N VAL A 41 13.22 -6.22 16.07
CA VAL A 41 12.17 -6.48 15.08
C VAL A 41 11.89 -7.98 15.07
N THR A 42 10.67 -8.37 15.45
CA THR A 42 10.22 -9.77 15.50
C THR A 42 9.16 -10.02 14.43
N VAL A 43 9.44 -10.95 13.53
CA VAL A 43 8.55 -11.32 12.42
C VAL A 43 7.86 -12.64 12.76
N THR A 44 6.54 -12.58 12.89
CA THR A 44 5.69 -13.73 13.24
C THR A 44 4.82 -14.11 12.06
N ASN A 45 4.85 -15.37 11.64
CA ASN A 45 3.98 -15.85 10.58
C ASN A 45 2.54 -15.90 11.08
N LEU A 46 1.62 -15.23 10.38
CA LEU A 46 0.24 -15.09 10.82
C LEU A 46 -0.54 -16.42 10.75
N ALA A 47 -0.16 -17.31 9.81
CA ALA A 47 -0.79 -18.60 9.59
C ALA A 47 -0.32 -19.65 10.60
N THR A 48 0.98 -19.73 10.87
CA THR A 48 1.54 -20.73 11.80
C THR A 48 1.68 -20.23 13.24
N LYS A 49 1.51 -18.92 13.47
CA LYS A 49 1.71 -18.24 14.76
C LYS A 49 3.13 -18.43 15.34
N GLN A 50 4.11 -18.70 14.49
CA GLN A 50 5.50 -18.87 14.90
C GLN A 50 6.35 -17.66 14.56
N VAL A 51 7.28 -17.31 15.45
CA VAL A 51 8.34 -16.35 15.14
C VAL A 51 9.29 -17.02 14.16
N VAL A 52 9.39 -16.45 12.96
CA VAL A 52 10.23 -17.00 11.90
C VAL A 52 11.58 -16.30 11.83
N ARG A 53 11.63 -15.01 12.19
CA ARG A 53 12.85 -14.20 12.19
C ARG A 53 12.81 -13.13 13.26
N THR A 54 13.98 -12.82 13.79
CA THR A 54 14.23 -11.65 14.62
C THR A 54 15.44 -10.92 14.03
N ALA A 55 15.34 -9.60 13.96
CA ALA A 55 16.41 -8.71 13.52
C ALA A 55 16.58 -7.57 14.52
N THR A 56 17.73 -6.93 14.51
CA THR A 56 18.01 -5.74 15.32
C THR A 56 18.35 -4.59 14.38
N THR A 57 17.87 -3.38 14.69
CA THR A 57 18.17 -2.21 13.88
C THR A 57 19.62 -1.75 14.05
N ASP A 58 20.22 -1.28 12.96
CA ASP A 58 21.56 -0.69 12.93
C ASP A 58 21.57 0.79 13.40
N ASP A 59 22.71 1.45 13.26
CA ASP A 59 22.94 2.84 13.69
C ASP A 59 22.12 3.87 12.90
N GLU A 60 21.68 3.51 11.69
CA GLU A 60 20.82 4.32 10.82
C GLU A 60 19.33 3.94 11.00
N GLY A 61 19.05 3.01 11.93
CA GLY A 61 17.71 2.49 12.21
C GLY A 61 17.24 1.46 11.17
N GLY A 62 18.11 1.05 10.25
CA GLY A 62 17.81 0.07 9.21
C GLY A 62 17.69 -1.35 9.76
N TYR A 63 16.83 -2.17 9.13
CA TYR A 63 16.73 -3.60 9.42
C TYR A 63 16.43 -4.43 8.18
N SER A 64 16.76 -5.72 8.23
CA SER A 64 16.47 -6.69 7.18
C SER A 64 16.13 -8.05 7.77
N ALA A 65 14.92 -8.54 7.51
CA ALA A 65 14.49 -9.90 7.80
C ALA A 65 14.41 -10.68 6.48
N ARG A 66 15.40 -11.54 6.24
CA ARG A 66 15.54 -12.32 4.99
C ARG A 66 15.06 -13.76 5.17
N ASP A 67 14.93 -14.46 4.06
CA ASP A 67 14.56 -15.87 3.98
C ASP A 67 13.21 -16.12 4.66
N LEU A 68 12.25 -15.24 4.39
CA LEU A 68 10.88 -15.38 4.85
C LEU A 68 10.10 -16.17 3.80
N PRO A 69 9.43 -17.28 4.14
CA PRO A 69 8.49 -17.91 3.21
C PRO A 69 7.45 -16.90 2.67
N VAL A 70 6.88 -17.18 1.52
CA VAL A 70 5.75 -16.37 1.02
C VAL A 70 4.56 -16.49 1.96
N GLY A 71 3.95 -15.36 2.31
CA GLY A 71 2.80 -15.36 3.19
C GLY A 71 2.54 -14.02 3.86
N THR A 72 1.76 -14.07 4.94
CA THR A 72 1.36 -12.91 5.71
C THR A 72 1.98 -12.95 7.11
N TYR A 73 2.49 -11.82 7.56
CA TYR A 73 3.27 -11.70 8.78
C TYR A 73 2.78 -10.56 9.67
N ASP A 74 2.92 -10.75 10.98
CA ASP A 74 2.90 -9.66 11.95
C ASP A 74 4.34 -9.29 12.28
N VAL A 75 4.67 -8.00 12.16
CA VAL A 75 6.00 -7.45 12.46
C VAL A 75 5.89 -6.60 13.70
N ALA A 76 6.47 -7.08 14.80
CA ALA A 76 6.54 -6.35 16.06
C ALA A 76 7.92 -5.67 16.20
N VAL A 77 7.92 -4.41 16.64
CA VAL A 77 9.14 -3.65 16.92
C VAL A 77 9.11 -3.17 18.36
N GLU A 78 10.20 -3.45 19.08
CA GLU A 78 10.36 -3.11 20.48
C GLU A 78 11.72 -2.41 20.69
N ALA A 79 11.72 -1.30 21.41
CA ALA A 79 12.93 -0.59 21.82
C ALA A 79 12.71 0.01 23.21
N THR A 80 13.77 0.07 24.03
CA THR A 80 13.69 0.65 25.37
C THR A 80 13.29 2.13 25.31
N GLY A 81 12.27 2.52 26.08
CA GLY A 81 11.74 3.89 26.09
C GLY A 81 10.71 4.18 24.99
N PHE A 82 10.35 3.18 24.19
CA PHE A 82 9.31 3.28 23.16
C PHE A 82 8.17 2.30 23.42
N LYS A 83 6.99 2.66 22.92
CA LYS A 83 5.83 1.75 22.83
C LYS A 83 6.13 0.63 21.85
N LYS A 84 5.64 -0.57 22.15
CA LYS A 84 5.70 -1.68 21.21
C LYS A 84 4.83 -1.35 20.00
N HIS A 85 5.39 -1.44 18.81
CA HIS A 85 4.63 -1.27 17.57
C HIS A 85 4.42 -2.62 16.91
N VAL A 86 3.22 -2.90 16.40
CA VAL A 86 2.89 -4.13 15.69
C VAL A 86 2.25 -3.77 14.35
N ALA A 87 2.98 -4.00 13.27
CA ALA A 87 2.45 -3.94 11.91
C ALA A 87 1.85 -5.30 11.56
N SER A 88 0.53 -5.40 11.52
CA SER A 88 -0.20 -6.64 11.26
C SER A 88 -0.47 -6.86 9.78
N LYS A 89 -0.63 -8.12 9.38
CA LYS A 89 -1.03 -8.51 8.01
C LYS A 89 -0.07 -8.03 6.90
N VAL A 90 1.23 -7.97 7.16
CA VAL A 90 2.26 -7.64 6.16
C VAL A 90 2.41 -8.78 5.15
N GLN A 91 2.06 -8.53 3.89
CA GLN A 91 2.25 -9.50 2.80
C GLN A 91 3.70 -9.51 2.31
N VAL A 92 4.26 -10.72 2.16
CA VAL A 92 5.58 -10.97 1.60
C VAL A 92 5.42 -11.86 0.38
N ASP A 93 5.87 -11.34 -0.77
CA ASP A 93 5.83 -12.03 -2.06
C ASP A 93 7.22 -12.51 -2.49
N VAL A 94 7.26 -13.35 -3.53
CA VAL A 94 8.49 -13.96 -4.05
C VAL A 94 9.46 -12.91 -4.57
N GLY A 95 10.73 -13.00 -4.16
CA GLY A 95 11.84 -12.30 -4.82
C GLY A 95 11.78 -10.76 -4.77
N THR A 96 10.76 -10.18 -4.13
CA THR A 96 10.60 -8.73 -3.97
C THR A 96 10.73 -8.38 -2.50
N PRO A 97 11.71 -7.56 -2.10
CA PRO A 97 11.82 -7.10 -0.72
C PRO A 97 10.64 -6.19 -0.38
N ARG A 98 9.84 -6.57 0.62
CA ARG A 98 8.77 -5.74 1.15
C ARG A 98 9.38 -4.64 2.02
N THR A 99 9.23 -3.39 1.60
CA THR A 99 9.65 -2.23 2.41
C THR A 99 8.60 -1.90 3.45
N LEU A 100 9.01 -1.82 4.72
CA LEU A 100 8.15 -1.47 5.86
C LEU A 100 8.91 -0.49 6.77
N ASN A 101 8.56 0.79 6.71
CA ASN A 101 9.11 1.79 7.61
C ASN A 101 8.20 1.95 8.83
N ILE A 102 8.78 1.98 10.03
CA ILE A 102 8.04 1.97 11.29
C ILE A 102 8.42 3.20 12.10
N GLY A 103 7.39 3.95 12.51
CA GLY A 103 7.51 5.04 13.49
C GLY A 103 7.23 4.51 14.89
N LEU A 104 8.15 4.71 15.82
CA LEU A 104 7.96 4.41 17.24
C LEU A 104 7.54 5.66 18.01
N GLU A 105 6.50 5.49 18.82
CA GLU A 105 6.08 6.50 19.78
C GLU A 105 6.82 6.31 21.10
N VAL A 106 7.23 7.41 21.73
CA VAL A 106 7.85 7.39 23.05
C VAL A 106 6.83 6.89 24.08
N GLY A 107 7.24 5.98 24.95
CA GLY A 107 6.37 5.38 25.96
C GLY A 107 6.96 4.11 26.56
N SER A 108 6.19 3.46 27.44
CA SER A 108 6.61 2.16 27.97
C SER A 108 6.32 1.03 26.96
N VAL A 109 7.17 0.01 26.92
CA VAL A 109 7.00 -1.17 26.03
C VAL A 109 5.67 -1.91 26.30
N ALA A 110 5.07 -1.71 27.47
CA ALA A 110 3.77 -2.28 27.82
C ALA A 110 2.61 -1.70 27.00
N GLU A 111 2.77 -0.52 26.40
CA GLU A 111 1.78 0.05 25.51
C GLU A 111 2.02 -0.44 24.07
N VAL A 112 0.98 -1.00 23.45
CA VAL A 112 1.04 -1.61 22.11
C VAL A 112 0.25 -0.77 21.12
N VAL A 113 0.90 -0.37 20.03
CA VAL A 113 0.26 0.26 18.87
C VAL A 113 0.18 -0.77 17.76
N THR A 114 -1.03 -1.18 17.37
CA THR A 114 -1.24 -2.12 16.27
C THR A 114 -1.73 -1.38 15.03
N ILE A 115 -1.02 -1.50 13.91
CA ILE A 115 -1.41 -0.95 12.61
C ILE A 115 -1.60 -2.11 11.64
N GLU A 116 -2.76 -2.20 11.00
CA GLU A 116 -2.94 -3.15 9.89
C GLU A 116 -2.21 -2.62 8.64
N ALA A 117 -1.22 -3.38 8.17
CA ALA A 117 -0.41 -3.08 6.99
C ALA A 117 -1.16 -3.37 5.67
N ASN A 118 -2.43 -2.96 5.59
CA ASN A 118 -3.22 -3.01 4.37
C ASN A 118 -3.98 -1.71 4.05
N PRO A 119 -3.29 -0.59 3.75
CA PRO A 119 -3.85 0.43 2.91
C PRO A 119 -3.41 0.17 1.45
N VAL A 120 -4.35 0.25 0.52
CA VAL A 120 -4.12 0.42 -0.92
C VAL A 120 -2.84 1.26 -1.13
N ALA A 121 -1.95 0.81 -2.02
CA ALA A 121 -0.76 1.56 -2.42
C ALA A 121 -1.17 2.96 -2.91
N VAL A 122 -1.19 3.94 -2.00
CA VAL A 122 -1.35 5.34 -2.37
C VAL A 122 0.05 5.88 -2.60
N GLU A 123 0.32 6.16 -3.86
CA GLU A 123 1.42 6.96 -4.36
C GLU A 123 1.45 8.30 -3.59
N LEU A 124 2.25 8.41 -2.53
CA LEU A 124 2.50 9.69 -1.84
C LEU A 124 3.52 10.51 -2.64
N SER A 125 3.13 10.97 -3.83
CA SER A 125 3.77 12.12 -4.46
C SER A 125 2.92 13.36 -4.20
N THR A 126 3.15 14.04 -3.08
CA THR A 126 3.25 15.51 -2.95
C THR A 126 3.19 15.95 -1.49
N PRO A 127 4.11 16.81 -1.03
CA PRO A 127 4.10 17.36 0.32
C PRO A 127 3.21 18.61 0.32
N THR A 128 2.01 18.51 0.86
CA THR A 128 1.23 19.70 1.20
C THR A 128 1.06 19.76 2.70
N VAL A 129 1.85 20.66 3.31
CA VAL A 129 1.76 21.12 4.69
C VAL A 129 0.29 21.38 5.03
N SER A 130 -0.26 20.64 6.00
CA SER A 130 -1.52 21.06 6.63
C SER A 130 -1.56 20.58 8.08
N THR A 131 -1.38 21.56 8.94
CA THR A 131 -1.55 21.59 10.39
C THR A 131 -2.68 20.69 10.88
N THR A 132 -2.36 19.65 11.66
CA THR A 132 -3.34 18.83 12.36
C THR A 132 -3.84 19.56 13.60
N ILE A 133 -5.12 19.97 13.59
CA ILE A 133 -5.91 20.24 14.80
C ILE A 133 -6.78 19.00 15.03
N ASN A 134 -6.69 18.39 16.21
CA ASN A 134 -7.51 17.26 16.64
C ASN A 134 -8.68 17.73 17.53
N GLY A 135 -9.82 17.04 17.42
CA GLY A 135 -10.77 16.84 18.53
C GLY A 135 -12.19 17.39 18.34
N ASP A 136 -13.14 16.44 18.26
CA ASP A 136 -14.54 16.56 18.71
C ASP A 136 -15.59 17.20 17.79
N GLN A 137 -16.28 16.36 17.00
CA GLN A 137 -17.68 15.98 17.29
C GLN A 137 -18.27 15.15 16.15
N ALA A 138 -18.36 13.85 16.39
CA ALA A 138 -19.33 13.03 15.70
C ALA A 138 -20.74 13.41 16.18
N ARG A 139 -21.70 13.36 15.23
CA ARG A 139 -23.14 13.23 15.46
C ARG A 139 -23.92 14.52 15.64
N GLU A 140 -24.27 15.10 14.50
CA GLU A 140 -25.66 15.40 14.13
C GLU A 140 -25.63 15.95 12.71
N LEU A 141 -25.98 15.13 11.72
CA LEU A 141 -26.73 15.59 10.56
C LEU A 141 -27.27 14.34 9.86
N SER A 142 -28.56 14.17 10.09
CA SER A 142 -29.42 13.20 9.43
C SER A 142 -29.13 13.14 7.93
N LEU A 143 -29.01 11.93 7.41
CA LEU A 143 -29.04 11.60 5.99
C LEU A 143 -30.12 12.41 5.27
N ASN A 144 -29.72 13.33 4.40
CA ASN A 144 -30.54 13.67 3.25
C ASN A 144 -29.66 14.11 2.07
N ASN A 145 -29.91 13.51 0.90
CA ASN A 145 -29.30 13.78 -0.40
C ASN A 145 -27.86 13.32 -0.65
N ARG A 146 -27.71 11.99 -0.77
CA ARG A 146 -27.40 11.30 -2.03
C ARG A 146 -27.14 12.22 -3.26
N ASN A 147 -25.96 12.85 -3.35
CA ASN A 147 -25.49 13.52 -4.57
C ASN A 147 -24.04 13.09 -4.88
N TRP A 148 -23.92 12.11 -5.77
CA TRP A 148 -22.70 11.36 -6.12
C TRP A 148 -22.21 11.67 -7.54
N VAL A 149 -22.57 12.83 -8.12
CA VAL A 149 -22.23 13.13 -9.54
C VAL A 149 -21.63 14.53 -9.71
N GLN A 150 -20.53 14.82 -9.01
CA GLN A 150 -19.67 15.97 -9.32
C GLN A 150 -18.16 15.67 -9.12
N LEU A 151 -17.71 14.48 -9.53
CA LEU A 151 -16.28 14.09 -9.50
C LEU A 151 -15.73 13.65 -10.88
N ILE A 152 -16.30 14.12 -12.01
CA ILE A 152 -15.77 13.86 -13.37
C ILE A 152 -15.72 15.15 -14.22
N THR A 153 -15.19 16.26 -13.69
CA THR A 153 -14.90 17.43 -14.56
C THR A 153 -13.58 18.14 -14.28
N LEU A 154 -12.66 17.55 -13.50
CA LEU A 154 -11.29 18.07 -13.37
C LEU A 154 -10.32 17.36 -14.30
N ALA A 155 -10.60 17.42 -15.60
CA ALA A 155 -9.65 17.16 -16.67
C ALA A 155 -9.36 18.50 -17.38
N PRO A 156 -8.16 19.07 -17.25
CA PRO A 156 -7.78 20.31 -17.93
C PRO A 156 -7.50 20.05 -19.43
N GLY A 157 -7.91 20.98 -20.30
CA GLY A 157 -7.42 21.03 -21.69
C GLY A 157 -8.45 20.87 -22.81
N VAL A 158 -9.72 21.25 -22.61
CA VAL A 158 -10.69 21.37 -23.72
C VAL A 158 -11.11 22.82 -23.89
N THR A 159 -10.63 23.46 -24.95
CA THR A 159 -11.17 24.73 -25.45
C THR A 159 -12.39 24.41 -26.31
N ASN A 160 -13.58 24.70 -25.79
CA ASN A 160 -14.82 24.64 -26.55
C ASN A 160 -15.31 26.07 -26.74
N ASP A 161 -15.22 26.57 -27.97
CA ASP A 161 -15.89 27.80 -28.41
C ASP A 161 -17.37 27.48 -28.65
N LEU A 162 -18.10 27.21 -27.57
CA LEU A 162 -19.53 26.93 -27.60
C LEU A 162 -20.25 28.11 -26.97
N ALA A 163 -21.11 28.77 -27.77
CA ALA A 163 -21.97 29.84 -27.30
C ALA A 163 -22.83 29.38 -26.11
N ASP A 164 -23.09 30.31 -25.19
CA ASP A 164 -23.69 30.19 -23.85
C ASP A 164 -25.14 29.63 -23.78
N GLN A 165 -25.63 28.94 -24.81
CA GLN A 165 -26.97 28.34 -24.82
C GLN A 165 -26.98 26.98 -25.52
N VAL A 166 -26.91 25.91 -24.72
CA VAL A 166 -27.20 24.55 -25.17
C VAL A 166 -28.72 24.35 -25.14
N TYR A 167 -29.35 24.31 -26.32
CA TYR A 167 -30.76 23.97 -26.44
C TYR A 167 -30.92 22.43 -26.45
N VAL A 168 -31.88 21.89 -25.71
CA VAL A 168 -32.19 20.44 -25.73
C VAL A 168 -33.32 20.19 -26.73
N GLY A 169 -32.96 19.68 -27.91
CA GLY A 169 -33.87 19.43 -29.03
C GLY A 169 -33.13 19.49 -30.37
N THR A 170 -33.70 18.94 -31.44
CA THR A 170 -33.08 18.90 -32.79
C THR A 170 -33.11 20.24 -33.52
N THR A 171 -33.86 21.22 -33.04
CA THR A 171 -34.00 22.56 -33.65
C THR A 171 -34.02 23.66 -32.60
N ASN A 172 -33.34 24.77 -32.87
CA ASN A 172 -33.37 25.98 -32.03
C ASN A 172 -34.67 26.78 -32.25
N PRO A 173 -34.99 27.80 -31.42
CA PRO A 173 -36.20 28.62 -31.57
C PRO A 173 -36.31 29.41 -32.88
N ALA A 174 -35.22 29.50 -33.66
CA ALA A 174 -35.17 30.10 -35.00
C ALA A 174 -35.37 29.06 -36.12
N GLY A 175 -35.68 27.79 -35.79
CA GLY A 175 -35.98 26.72 -36.75
C GLY A 175 -34.75 26.09 -37.41
N GLN A 176 -33.54 26.38 -36.95
CA GLN A 176 -32.31 25.80 -37.49
C GLN A 176 -31.92 24.53 -36.71
N ALA A 177 -31.37 23.54 -37.43
CA ALA A 177 -30.91 22.30 -36.82
C ALA A 177 -29.83 22.55 -35.77
N ASN A 178 -30.09 22.09 -34.54
CA ASN A 178 -29.19 22.25 -33.42
C ASN A 178 -28.03 21.24 -33.56
N THR A 179 -27.01 21.64 -34.30
CA THR A 179 -25.87 20.79 -34.61
C THR A 179 -24.74 21.15 -33.64
N MET A 180 -24.45 20.25 -32.70
CA MET A 180 -23.28 20.39 -31.83
C MET A 180 -22.07 19.76 -32.53
N ASN A 181 -21.19 20.59 -33.08
CA ASN A 181 -19.92 20.14 -33.65
C ASN A 181 -18.95 19.80 -32.52
N ILE A 182 -18.84 18.51 -32.16
CA ILE A 182 -17.86 18.03 -31.19
C ILE A 182 -16.69 17.41 -31.97
N SER A 183 -15.50 18.01 -31.89
CA SER A 183 -14.27 17.44 -32.47
C SER A 183 -13.39 16.84 -31.39
N VAL A 184 -12.92 15.62 -31.57
CA VAL A 184 -11.88 15.01 -30.71
C VAL A 184 -10.65 14.75 -31.58
N ASN A 185 -9.53 15.39 -31.23
CA ASN A 185 -8.23 15.20 -31.89
C ASN A 185 -8.19 15.57 -33.39
N GLY A 186 -8.94 16.61 -33.80
CA GLY A 186 -8.92 17.15 -35.17
C GLY A 186 -9.61 16.28 -36.24
N ALA A 187 -10.09 15.08 -35.90
CA ALA A 187 -10.95 14.31 -36.78
C ALA A 187 -12.39 14.80 -36.64
N ARG A 188 -12.94 15.32 -37.74
CA ARG A 188 -14.34 15.75 -37.84
C ARG A 188 -15.24 14.51 -37.96
N SER A 189 -16.30 14.44 -37.18
CA SER A 189 -17.48 13.62 -37.47
C SER A 189 -18.70 14.52 -37.63
#